data_AF-A0A4P9WCA2-F1
#
_entry.id   AF-A0A4P9WCA2-F1
#
_cell.length_a   1.000
_cell.length_b   1.000
_cell.length_c   1.000
_cell.angle_alpha   90.00
_cell.angle_beta   90.00
_cell.angle_gamma   90.00
#
_symmetry.space_group_name_H-M   'P 1'
#
loop_
_entity.id
_entity.type
_entity.pdbx_description
1 polymer ?
#
loop_
_entity_poly.entity_id
_entity_poly.type
_entity_poly.pdbx_seq_one_letter_code
_entity_poly.pdbx_strand_id
1 'polypeptide(L)'
;MALETVLHITVKKYEAYGLRKLNYSQTPSPKNHQVVADCRGLLLDATNARIVSCTFRRFYNYRESGAPADFDFGNATIFEKCDGSLVQIYFCGATGSWEVGTRRTAFGEQGAPEGSTSRQSVLTAMKVPSDTEFEAIANRELDRGVTYAAEYCGPSNLISTVYAEDQVVLLAAMYNNEDRELPSLEQVCAALQASGFNVCLPKTYPLASIADCHAALNELLMPTDEGFVLRDNQTGHRLKLKSPRYLEMKRILTFSRMVKLVHGNEQDEFLATFEDA
;
A
#
# COMPACT_ATOMS: atom_id res chain seq x y z
N MET A 1 1.23 -18.81 -19.17
CA MET A 1 2.66 -18.85 -19.55
C MET A 1 3.26 -17.45 -19.66
N ALA A 2 2.79 -16.55 -20.54
CA ALA A 2 3.40 -15.22 -20.69
C ALA A 2 3.44 -14.34 -19.40
N LEU A 3 2.39 -14.37 -18.55
CA LEU A 3 2.37 -13.60 -17.29
C LEU A 3 3.55 -13.93 -16.37
N GLU A 4 3.83 -15.23 -16.17
CA GLU A 4 4.90 -15.68 -15.26
C GLU A 4 6.28 -15.63 -15.92
N THR A 5 6.37 -15.95 -17.23
CA THR A 5 7.68 -16.10 -17.90
C THR A 5 8.18 -14.83 -18.58
N VAL A 6 7.30 -13.92 -19.02
CA VAL A 6 7.67 -12.67 -19.71
C VAL A 6 7.52 -11.47 -18.78
N LEU A 7 6.41 -11.41 -18.04
CA LEU A 7 6.13 -10.27 -17.14
C LEU A 7 6.60 -10.50 -15.70
N HIS A 8 7.10 -11.71 -15.40
CA HIS A 8 7.58 -12.10 -14.08
C HIS A 8 6.54 -11.86 -12.96
N ILE A 9 5.26 -12.06 -13.28
CA ILE A 9 4.17 -11.98 -12.31
C ILE A 9 4.12 -13.28 -11.52
N THR A 10 4.20 -13.18 -10.20
CA THR A 10 3.92 -14.29 -9.29
C THR A 10 2.42 -14.50 -9.17
N VAL A 11 1.96 -15.73 -9.39
CA VAL A 11 0.55 -16.12 -9.23
C VAL A 11 0.41 -17.08 -8.05
N LYS A 12 -0.15 -16.60 -6.93
CA LYS A 12 -0.55 -17.47 -5.82
C LYS A 12 -1.98 -17.96 -6.04
N LYS A 13 -2.17 -19.28 -6.02
CA LYS A 13 -3.46 -19.94 -6.29
C LYS A 13 -4.17 -20.28 -4.97
N TYR A 14 -5.45 -19.96 -4.92
CA TYR A 14 -6.35 -20.33 -3.83
C TYR A 14 -7.45 -21.22 -4.40
N GLU A 15 -7.11 -22.49 -4.69
CA GLU A 15 -7.98 -23.39 -5.46
C GLU A 15 -9.32 -23.66 -4.78
N ALA A 16 -9.33 -23.76 -3.45
CA ALA A 16 -10.56 -23.96 -2.67
C ALA A 16 -11.62 -22.86 -2.88
N TYR A 17 -11.18 -21.66 -3.28
CA TYR A 17 -12.04 -20.51 -3.51
C TYR A 17 -12.09 -20.09 -4.99
N GLY A 18 -11.37 -20.81 -5.87
CA GLY A 18 -11.24 -20.41 -7.28
C GLY A 18 -10.61 -19.03 -7.47
N LEU A 19 -9.63 -18.63 -6.65
CA LEU A 19 -9.00 -17.31 -6.74
C LEU A 19 -7.52 -17.37 -7.17
N ARG A 20 -7.04 -16.25 -7.73
CA ARG A 20 -5.64 -16.03 -8.12
C ARG A 20 -5.17 -14.66 -7.63
N LYS A 21 -4.11 -14.63 -6.81
CA LYS A 21 -3.46 -13.41 -6.34
C LYS A 21 -2.21 -13.16 -7.17
N LEU A 22 -2.16 -12.02 -7.86
CA LEU A 22 -1.13 -11.64 -8.82
C LEU A 22 -0.24 -10.54 -8.22
N ASN A 23 1.07 -10.77 -8.29
CA ASN A 23 2.09 -9.84 -7.80
C ASN A 23 3.24 -9.67 -8.78
N TYR A 24 3.59 -8.44 -9.11
CA TYR A 24 4.81 -8.13 -9.83
C TYR A 24 6.03 -8.41 -8.96
N SER A 25 7.11 -8.82 -9.62
CA SER A 25 8.42 -8.90 -9.01
C SER A 25 9.14 -7.56 -9.13
N GLN A 26 9.77 -7.10 -8.06
CA GLN A 26 10.32 -5.73 -8.02
C GLN A 26 11.45 -5.50 -9.03
N THR A 27 12.20 -6.57 -9.34
CA THR A 27 13.41 -6.51 -10.16
C THR A 27 13.17 -6.94 -11.62
N PRO A 28 12.71 -8.18 -11.92
CA PRO A 28 12.60 -8.64 -13.30
C PRO A 28 11.32 -8.19 -14.01
N SER A 29 10.27 -7.74 -13.32
CA SER A 29 9.05 -7.29 -14.01
C SER A 29 9.27 -5.93 -14.69
N PRO A 30 8.87 -5.77 -15.97
CA PRO A 30 9.08 -4.53 -16.70
C PRO A 30 8.29 -3.36 -16.08
N LYS A 31 8.98 -2.28 -15.72
CA LYS A 31 8.39 -1.14 -14.98
C LYS A 31 7.22 -0.46 -15.73
N ASN A 32 7.32 -0.32 -17.05
CA ASN A 32 6.36 0.49 -17.81
C ASN A 32 5.23 -0.32 -18.45
N HIS A 33 5.06 -1.59 -18.05
CA HIS A 33 4.01 -2.45 -18.59
C HIS A 33 2.73 -2.33 -17.73
N GLN A 34 1.61 -1.93 -18.34
CA GLN A 34 0.34 -1.67 -17.63
C GLN A 34 -0.11 -2.85 -16.74
N VAL A 35 -0.12 -4.07 -17.30
CA VAL A 35 -0.47 -5.30 -16.53
C VAL A 35 0.43 -5.49 -15.31
N VAL A 36 1.72 -5.14 -15.40
CA VAL A 36 2.65 -5.24 -14.26
C VAL A 36 2.28 -4.23 -13.18
N ALA A 37 1.87 -3.02 -13.58
CA ALA A 37 1.45 -1.99 -12.64
C ALA A 37 0.18 -2.38 -11.87
N ASP A 38 -0.75 -3.08 -12.52
CA ASP A 38 -1.98 -3.59 -11.89
C ASP A 38 -1.71 -4.77 -10.94
N CYS A 39 -0.70 -5.58 -11.22
CA CYS A 39 -0.35 -6.76 -10.43
C CYS A 39 0.34 -6.39 -9.10
N ARG A 40 -0.23 -5.49 -8.30
CA ARG A 40 0.26 -5.14 -6.96
C ARG A 40 -0.69 -5.67 -5.89
N GLY A 41 -0.77 -6.99 -5.78
CA GLY A 41 -1.72 -7.66 -4.89
C GLY A 41 -3.12 -7.81 -5.48
N LEU A 42 -3.24 -7.75 -6.81
CA LEU A 42 -4.49 -7.97 -7.55
C LEU A 42 -5.03 -9.36 -7.28
N LEU A 43 -6.30 -9.47 -6.91
CA LEU A 43 -7.00 -10.72 -6.68
C LEU A 43 -8.10 -10.89 -7.72
N LEU A 44 -8.02 -11.98 -8.47
CA LEU A 44 -8.96 -12.31 -9.54
C LEU A 44 -9.72 -13.59 -9.22
N ASP A 45 -10.99 -13.62 -9.63
CA ASP A 45 -11.75 -14.85 -9.81
C ASP A 45 -11.12 -15.64 -10.98
N ALA A 46 -10.75 -16.90 -10.73
CA ALA A 46 -10.06 -17.74 -11.70
C ALA A 46 -10.96 -18.22 -12.85
N THR A 47 -12.28 -18.15 -12.70
CA THR A 47 -13.27 -18.64 -13.67
C THR A 47 -13.62 -17.60 -14.72
N ASN A 48 -13.70 -16.34 -14.33
CA ASN A 48 -14.20 -15.24 -15.16
C ASN A 48 -13.30 -14.00 -15.19
N ALA A 49 -12.15 -14.04 -14.49
CA ALA A 49 -11.18 -12.96 -14.39
C ALA A 49 -11.74 -11.64 -13.82
N ARG A 50 -12.89 -11.67 -13.11
CA ARG A 50 -13.39 -10.52 -12.37
C ARG A 50 -12.43 -10.15 -11.25
N ILE A 51 -12.25 -8.86 -11.05
CA ILE A 51 -11.48 -8.33 -9.94
C ILE A 51 -12.29 -8.54 -8.67
N VAL A 52 -11.73 -9.31 -7.74
CA VAL A 52 -12.24 -9.50 -6.39
C VAL A 52 -11.62 -8.46 -5.45
N SER A 53 -10.34 -8.12 -5.68
CA SER A 53 -9.69 -7.03 -4.97
C SER A 53 -8.55 -6.40 -5.77
N CYS A 54 -8.49 -5.08 -5.82
CA CYS A 54 -7.39 -4.32 -6.41
C CYS A 54 -6.99 -3.11 -5.54
N THR A 55 -5.72 -2.74 -5.55
CA THR A 55 -5.26 -1.48 -4.94
C THR A 55 -4.82 -0.52 -6.04
N PHE A 56 -4.37 0.67 -5.66
CA PHE A 56 -3.68 1.55 -6.59
C PHE A 56 -2.51 0.83 -7.28
N ARG A 57 -2.27 1.24 -8.53
CA ARG A 57 -1.19 0.71 -9.37
C ARG A 57 0.18 0.92 -8.73
N ARG A 58 1.14 0.09 -9.13
CA ARG A 58 2.55 0.34 -8.84
C ARG A 58 2.90 1.78 -9.25
N PHE A 59 3.54 2.50 -8.34
CA PHE A 59 4.08 3.82 -8.58
C PHE A 59 5.54 3.91 -8.15
N TYR A 60 6.21 4.96 -8.59
CA TYR A 60 7.66 5.05 -8.63
C TYR A 60 8.17 6.25 -7.87
N ASN A 61 9.46 6.24 -7.56
CA ASN A 61 10.10 7.45 -7.05
C ASN A 61 10.08 8.53 -8.14
N TYR A 62 9.99 9.79 -7.73
CA TYR A 62 10.20 10.90 -8.68
C TYR A 62 11.52 10.69 -9.45
N ARG A 63 11.49 10.94 -10.76
CA ARG A 63 12.59 10.71 -11.73
C ARG A 63 13.04 9.25 -11.94
N GLU A 64 12.42 8.26 -11.31
CA GLU A 64 12.65 6.85 -11.66
C GLU A 64 12.06 6.54 -13.05
N SER A 65 12.63 5.61 -13.83
CA SER A 65 12.22 5.39 -15.25
C SER A 65 10.76 4.96 -15.49
N GLY A 66 10.00 4.64 -14.43
CA GLY A 66 8.56 4.40 -14.50
C GLY A 66 7.67 5.52 -13.97
N ALA A 67 8.26 6.60 -13.47
CA ALA A 67 7.54 7.80 -13.07
C ALA A 67 6.84 8.44 -14.29
N PRO A 68 5.59 8.91 -14.17
CA PRO A 68 4.98 9.74 -15.19
C PRO A 68 5.83 10.99 -15.45
N ALA A 69 6.21 11.22 -16.71
CA ALA A 69 7.02 12.37 -17.10
C ALA A 69 6.28 13.71 -16.92
N ASP A 70 4.96 13.70 -17.18
CA ASP A 70 4.11 14.90 -17.19
C ASP A 70 3.22 14.98 -15.93
N PHE A 71 3.78 14.65 -14.75
CA PHE A 71 3.01 14.71 -13.50
C PHE A 71 2.66 16.17 -13.12
N ASP A 72 1.37 16.47 -12.95
CA ASP A 72 0.91 17.80 -12.56
C ASP A 72 0.97 18.01 -11.04
N PHE A 73 2.06 18.62 -10.59
CA PHE A 73 2.25 18.96 -9.18
C PHE A 73 1.26 20.00 -8.67
N GLY A 74 0.77 20.91 -9.54
CA GLY A 74 -0.18 21.94 -9.15
C GLY A 74 -1.59 21.40 -8.87
N ASN A 75 -1.89 20.21 -9.40
CA ASN A 75 -3.13 19.48 -9.17
C ASN A 75 -2.92 18.17 -8.39
N ALA A 76 -1.86 18.09 -7.59
CA ALA A 76 -1.58 16.92 -6.77
C ALA A 76 -2.00 17.14 -5.30
N THR A 77 -2.50 16.08 -4.67
CA THR A 77 -2.61 16.01 -3.20
C THR A 77 -1.37 15.32 -2.64
N ILE A 78 -0.73 15.95 -1.66
CA ILE A 78 0.48 15.42 -1.02
C ILE A 78 0.11 14.79 0.31
N PHE A 79 0.37 13.49 0.43
CA PHE A 79 0.15 12.70 1.62
C PHE A 79 1.47 12.36 2.30
N GLU A 80 1.47 12.17 3.62
CA GLU A 80 2.55 11.44 4.28
C GLU A 80 2.69 10.06 3.64
N LYS A 81 3.94 9.60 3.48
CA LYS A 81 4.21 8.24 3.09
C LYS A 81 4.28 7.37 4.35
N CYS A 82 3.16 6.74 4.69
CA CYS A 82 3.10 5.78 5.79
C CYS A 82 4.06 4.60 5.52
N ASP A 83 4.85 4.23 6.53
CA ASP A 83 5.89 3.19 6.46
C ASP A 83 5.44 1.97 7.26
N GLY A 84 4.71 1.07 6.60
CA GLY A 84 4.15 -0.11 7.23
C GLY A 84 3.99 -1.26 6.26
N SER A 85 2.87 -1.97 6.42
CA SER A 85 2.48 -3.07 5.53
C SER A 85 1.17 -2.73 4.82
N LEU A 86 1.21 -2.70 3.49
CA LEU A 86 0.00 -2.59 2.67
C LEU A 86 -0.97 -3.74 2.93
N VAL A 87 -2.20 -3.39 3.26
CA VAL A 87 -3.34 -4.29 3.43
C VAL A 87 -4.51 -3.91 2.52
N GLN A 88 -5.34 -4.90 2.25
CA GLN A 88 -6.55 -4.80 1.43
C GLN A 88 -7.73 -5.26 2.26
N ILE A 89 -8.73 -4.40 2.42
CA ILE A 89 -10.03 -4.75 3.01
C ILE A 89 -11.04 -4.83 1.86
N TYR A 90 -11.67 -5.98 1.67
CA TYR A 90 -12.55 -6.22 0.53
C TYR A 90 -13.58 -7.30 0.83
N PHE A 91 -14.73 -7.25 0.16
CA PHE A 91 -15.70 -8.33 0.23
C PHE A 91 -15.33 -9.44 -0.76
N CYS A 92 -15.20 -10.67 -0.30
CA CYS A 92 -14.87 -11.82 -1.13
C CYS A 92 -16.12 -12.66 -1.38
N GLY A 93 -16.67 -12.61 -2.59
CA GLY A 93 -17.86 -13.39 -2.95
C GLY A 93 -17.68 -14.91 -2.83
N ALA A 94 -16.43 -15.41 -2.95
CA ALA A 94 -16.14 -16.83 -2.84
C ALA A 94 -16.15 -17.36 -1.40
N THR A 95 -15.84 -16.51 -0.41
CA THR A 95 -15.96 -16.85 1.02
C THR A 95 -17.29 -16.39 1.61
N GLY A 96 -17.91 -15.37 1.01
CA GLY A 96 -19.13 -14.74 1.51
C GLY A 96 -18.90 -13.74 2.65
N SER A 97 -17.64 -13.35 2.90
CA SER A 97 -17.20 -12.51 4.02
C SER A 97 -16.31 -11.36 3.59
N TRP A 98 -16.16 -10.38 4.48
CA TRP A 98 -15.12 -9.36 4.39
C TRP A 98 -13.75 -9.96 4.77
N GLU A 99 -12.79 -9.76 3.89
CA GLU A 99 -11.44 -10.29 4.03
C GLU A 99 -10.43 -9.17 4.20
N VAL A 100 -9.38 -9.49 4.95
CA VAL A 100 -8.18 -8.65 5.08
C VAL A 100 -7.01 -9.39 4.43
N GLY A 101 -6.64 -8.92 3.24
CA GLY A 101 -5.47 -9.41 2.52
C GLY A 101 -4.24 -8.54 2.78
N THR A 102 -3.07 -9.10 2.49
CA THR A 102 -1.85 -8.31 2.30
C THR A 102 -1.54 -8.23 0.81
N ARG A 103 -0.49 -7.49 0.43
CA ARG A 103 0.06 -7.57 -0.93
C ARG A 103 0.28 -9.03 -1.37
N ARG A 104 0.85 -9.88 -0.52
CA ARG A 104 1.29 -11.24 -0.90
C ARG A 104 0.22 -12.31 -0.71
N THR A 105 -0.73 -12.09 0.18
CA THR A 105 -1.71 -13.10 0.59
C THR A 105 -3.13 -12.57 0.52
N ALA A 106 -4.06 -13.38 0.00
CA ALA A 106 -5.46 -12.98 -0.14
C ALA A 106 -6.17 -12.82 1.20
N PHE A 107 -5.86 -13.65 2.20
CA PHE A 107 -6.59 -13.72 3.48
C PHE A 107 -5.73 -13.31 4.68
N GLY A 108 -4.57 -12.69 4.42
CA GLY A 108 -3.66 -12.28 5.50
C GLY A 108 -3.10 -13.46 6.30
N GLU A 109 -3.08 -14.66 5.71
CA GLU A 109 -2.75 -15.92 6.40
C GLU A 109 -1.25 -16.12 6.70
N GLN A 110 -0.42 -15.12 6.40
CA GLN A 110 1.00 -15.19 6.74
C GLN A 110 1.17 -15.00 8.24
N GLY A 111 1.78 -15.99 8.90
CA GLY A 111 2.09 -15.94 10.32
C GLY A 111 3.27 -15.02 10.64
N ALA A 112 3.19 -14.34 11.77
CA ALA A 112 4.29 -13.69 12.44
C ALA A 112 4.94 -14.63 13.48
N PRO A 113 6.19 -14.40 13.91
CA PRO A 113 6.89 -15.25 14.87
C PRO A 113 6.12 -15.52 16.18
N GLU A 114 5.32 -14.56 16.62
CA GLU A 114 4.44 -14.61 17.79
C GLU A 114 3.18 -15.47 17.60
N GLY A 115 2.97 -16.03 16.41
CA GLY A 115 1.89 -16.98 16.10
C GLY A 115 0.59 -16.34 15.61
N SER A 116 0.48 -15.02 15.58
CA SER A 116 -0.64 -14.30 14.94
C SER A 116 -0.50 -14.30 13.42
N THR A 117 -1.62 -14.29 12.71
CA THR A 117 -1.66 -14.02 11.26
C THR A 117 -1.66 -12.51 11.00
N SER A 118 -1.21 -12.08 9.83
CA SER A 118 -1.28 -10.66 9.44
C SER A 118 -2.71 -10.12 9.55
N ARG A 119 -3.73 -10.91 9.18
CA ARG A 119 -5.14 -10.54 9.36
C ARG A 119 -5.48 -10.25 10.82
N GLN A 120 -5.08 -11.12 11.75
CA GLN A 120 -5.35 -10.93 13.19
C GLN A 120 -4.65 -9.67 13.73
N SER A 121 -3.39 -9.43 13.34
CA SER A 121 -2.66 -8.23 13.75
C SER A 121 -3.34 -6.96 13.25
N VAL A 122 -3.82 -6.95 12.00
CA VAL A 122 -4.55 -5.80 11.43
C VAL A 122 -5.87 -5.55 12.15
N LEU A 123 -6.67 -6.59 12.40
CA LEU A 123 -7.93 -6.42 13.14
C LEU A 123 -7.71 -5.94 14.58
N THR A 124 -6.64 -6.41 15.21
CA THR A 124 -6.24 -5.96 16.55
C THR A 124 -5.81 -4.48 16.52
N ALA A 125 -5.02 -4.08 15.51
CA ALA A 125 -4.64 -2.68 15.30
C ALA A 125 -5.85 -1.78 15.04
N MET A 126 -6.87 -2.28 14.34
CA MET A 126 -8.17 -1.63 14.16
C MET A 126 -9.06 -1.64 15.40
N LYS A 127 -8.62 -2.25 16.52
CA LYS A 127 -9.40 -2.42 17.76
C LYS A 127 -10.72 -3.17 17.55
N VAL A 128 -10.75 -4.10 16.59
CA VAL A 128 -11.92 -4.93 16.31
C VAL A 128 -11.91 -6.16 17.22
N PRO A 129 -12.93 -6.37 18.06
CA PRO A 129 -12.88 -7.41 19.08
C PRO A 129 -13.18 -8.81 18.56
N SER A 130 -13.85 -8.94 17.40
CA SER A 130 -14.14 -10.23 16.78
C SER A 130 -14.42 -10.12 15.28
N ASP A 131 -14.29 -11.23 14.57
CA ASP A 131 -14.66 -11.33 13.15
C ASP A 131 -16.15 -11.04 12.92
N THR A 132 -17.03 -11.46 13.82
CA THR A 132 -18.46 -11.16 13.72
C THR A 132 -18.74 -9.66 13.77
N GLU A 133 -18.03 -8.93 14.63
CA GLU A 133 -18.16 -7.48 14.72
C GLU A 133 -17.53 -6.77 13.52
N PHE A 134 -16.39 -7.29 13.04
CA PHE A 134 -15.81 -6.85 11.77
C PHE A 134 -16.82 -6.94 10.62
N GLU A 135 -17.42 -8.13 10.44
CA GLU A 135 -18.42 -8.39 9.40
C GLU A 135 -19.64 -7.47 9.54
N ALA A 136 -20.17 -7.31 10.76
CA ALA A 136 -21.37 -6.52 10.98
C ALA A 136 -21.15 -5.03 10.64
N ILE A 137 -20.01 -4.47 11.04
CA ILE A 137 -19.66 -3.08 10.75
C ILE A 137 -19.30 -2.91 9.27
N ALA A 138 -18.48 -3.80 8.71
CA ALA A 138 -18.10 -3.73 7.31
C ALA A 138 -19.31 -3.85 6.37
N ASN A 139 -20.29 -4.72 6.67
CA ASN A 139 -21.54 -4.80 5.89
C ASN A 139 -22.41 -3.54 5.98
N ARG A 140 -22.26 -2.73 7.03
CA ARG A 140 -23.02 -1.50 7.21
C ARG A 140 -22.33 -0.29 6.59
N GLU A 141 -21.01 -0.19 6.74
CA GLU A 141 -20.25 1.02 6.42
C GLU A 141 -19.44 0.94 5.12
N LEU A 142 -19.21 -0.27 4.59
CA LEU A 142 -18.36 -0.49 3.41
C LEU A 142 -19.16 -1.05 2.22
N ASP A 143 -18.69 -0.72 1.01
CA ASP A 143 -19.28 -1.17 -0.25
C ASP A 143 -18.57 -2.44 -0.75
N ARG A 144 -19.34 -3.51 -0.99
CA ARG A 144 -18.82 -4.79 -1.49
C ARG A 144 -18.20 -4.71 -2.89
N GLY A 145 -18.53 -3.68 -3.66
CA GLY A 145 -17.93 -3.38 -4.95
C GLY A 145 -16.58 -2.66 -4.86
N VAL A 146 -16.08 -2.38 -3.65
CA VAL A 146 -14.90 -1.55 -3.40
C VAL A 146 -13.84 -2.33 -2.63
N THR A 147 -12.57 -2.16 -3.02
CA THR A 147 -11.42 -2.53 -2.22
C THR A 147 -10.84 -1.30 -1.52
N TYR A 148 -10.68 -1.38 -0.21
CA TYR A 148 -10.03 -0.35 0.59
C TYR A 148 -8.56 -0.73 0.78
N ALA A 149 -7.65 0.06 0.21
CA ALA A 149 -6.23 -0.07 0.42
C ALA A 149 -5.83 0.74 1.66
N ALA A 150 -5.17 0.10 2.60
CA ALA A 150 -4.71 0.73 3.82
C ALA A 150 -3.27 0.34 4.13
N GLU A 151 -2.62 1.11 5.01
CA GLU A 151 -1.32 0.77 5.59
C GLU A 151 -1.51 0.40 7.05
N TYR A 152 -1.04 -0.78 7.44
CA TYR A 152 -0.92 -1.14 8.84
C TYR A 152 0.42 -0.62 9.37
N CYS A 153 0.36 0.34 10.29
CA CYS A 153 1.51 1.00 10.89
C CYS A 153 1.48 0.82 12.40
N GLY A 154 2.64 0.75 13.05
CA GLY A 154 2.66 0.64 14.50
C GLY A 154 3.95 0.05 15.08
N PRO A 155 4.15 0.13 16.39
CA PRO A 155 5.25 -0.53 17.08
C PRO A 155 5.28 -2.05 16.87
N SER A 156 4.13 -2.71 16.69
CA SER A 156 4.10 -4.16 16.40
C SER A 156 4.41 -4.49 14.93
N ASN A 157 4.39 -3.50 14.03
CA ASN A 157 4.79 -3.61 12.62
C ASN A 157 5.85 -2.55 12.25
N LEU A 158 6.91 -2.46 13.05
CA LEU A 158 7.96 -1.46 12.86
C LEU A 158 8.83 -1.76 11.62
N ILE A 159 8.78 -0.87 10.63
CA ILE A 159 9.67 -0.88 9.46
C ILE A 159 10.85 0.07 9.69
N SER A 160 10.60 1.37 9.75
CA SER A 160 11.61 2.40 10.11
C SER A 160 10.97 3.63 10.76
N THR A 161 9.79 4.08 10.31
CA THR A 161 9.03 5.14 10.99
C THR A 161 8.55 4.69 12.37
N VAL A 162 8.75 5.54 13.38
CA VAL A 162 8.33 5.27 14.76
C VAL A 162 6.92 5.78 14.97
N TYR A 163 6.00 4.84 15.21
CA TYR A 163 4.61 5.11 15.55
C TYR A 163 4.37 4.93 17.05
N ALA A 164 3.54 5.79 17.64
CA ALA A 164 3.22 5.72 19.06
C ALA A 164 2.30 4.53 19.41
N GLU A 165 1.38 4.20 18.49
CA GLU A 165 0.43 3.09 18.63
C GLU A 165 0.22 2.37 17.30
N ASP A 166 -0.34 1.17 17.37
CA ASP A 166 -0.77 0.43 16.19
C ASP A 166 -2.03 1.09 15.61
N GLN A 167 -2.07 1.24 14.29
CA GLN A 167 -3.15 1.89 13.57
C GLN A 167 -3.25 1.37 12.13
N VAL A 168 -4.42 1.56 11.53
CA VAL A 168 -4.66 1.29 10.11
C VAL A 168 -5.00 2.59 9.40
N VAL A 169 -4.13 3.00 8.47
CA VAL A 169 -4.25 4.25 7.72
C VAL A 169 -4.91 3.98 6.38
N LEU A 170 -6.12 4.48 6.14
CA LEU A 170 -6.83 4.28 4.87
C LEU A 170 -6.22 5.17 3.77
N LEU A 171 -5.62 4.55 2.76
CA LEU A 171 -4.83 5.23 1.73
C LEU A 171 -5.62 5.54 0.46
N ALA A 172 -6.48 4.61 0.05
CA ALA A 172 -7.27 4.67 -1.19
C ALA A 172 -8.45 3.70 -1.12
N ALA A 173 -9.46 3.91 -1.95
CA ALA A 173 -10.49 2.90 -2.20
C ALA A 173 -10.77 2.79 -3.70
N MET A 174 -10.66 1.58 -4.24
CA MET A 174 -10.78 1.30 -5.67
C MET A 174 -12.10 0.58 -5.95
N TYR A 175 -12.84 1.02 -6.96
CA TYR A 175 -13.95 0.23 -7.47
C TYR A 175 -13.41 -1.02 -8.17
N ASN A 176 -13.98 -2.19 -7.87
CA ASN A 176 -13.52 -3.45 -8.44
C ASN A 176 -13.93 -3.61 -9.93
N ASN A 177 -14.99 -2.92 -10.35
CA ASN A 177 -15.55 -2.99 -11.71
C ASN A 177 -15.21 -1.78 -12.59
N GLU A 178 -14.50 -0.78 -12.05
CA GLU A 178 -14.19 0.47 -12.74
C GLU A 178 -12.71 0.80 -12.53
N ASP A 179 -12.07 1.37 -13.53
CA ASP A 179 -10.68 1.83 -13.40
C ASP A 179 -10.61 3.23 -12.75
N ARG A 180 -11.17 3.34 -11.54
CA ARG A 180 -11.14 4.60 -10.79
C ARG A 180 -11.18 4.37 -9.28
N GLU A 181 -10.65 5.36 -8.57
CA GLU A 181 -10.66 5.45 -7.12
C GLU A 181 -11.88 6.26 -6.65
N LEU A 182 -12.32 6.01 -5.41
CA LEU A 182 -13.24 6.90 -4.72
C LEU A 182 -12.61 8.30 -4.61
N PRO A 183 -13.38 9.38 -4.78
CA PRO A 183 -12.84 10.74 -4.69
C PRO A 183 -12.30 11.11 -3.31
N SER A 184 -12.92 10.57 -2.24
CA SER A 184 -12.57 10.83 -0.85
C SER A 184 -12.86 9.63 0.04
N LEU A 185 -12.09 9.49 1.11
CA LEU A 185 -12.24 8.48 2.17
C LEU A 185 -12.77 9.06 3.48
N GLU A 186 -13.00 10.38 3.57
CA GLU A 186 -13.39 11.05 4.82
C GLU A 186 -14.64 10.46 5.45
N GLN A 187 -15.69 10.25 4.65
CA GLN A 187 -16.95 9.68 5.13
C GLN A 187 -16.79 8.23 5.59
N VAL A 188 -16.03 7.43 4.84
CA VAL A 188 -15.74 6.03 5.19
C VAL A 188 -14.94 5.97 6.50
N CYS A 189 -13.89 6.78 6.62
CA CYS A 189 -13.07 6.85 7.82
C CYS A 189 -13.91 7.27 9.03
N ALA A 190 -14.72 8.32 8.90
CA ALA A 190 -15.58 8.82 9.98
C ALA A 190 -16.62 7.77 10.41
N ALA A 191 -17.23 7.04 9.48
CA ALA A 191 -18.21 6.00 9.77
C ALA A 191 -17.60 4.80 10.51
N LEU A 192 -16.40 4.36 10.11
CA LEU A 192 -15.65 3.31 10.79
C LEU A 192 -15.21 3.77 12.19
N GLN A 193 -14.71 4.99 12.33
CA GLN A 193 -14.35 5.58 13.64
C GLN A 193 -15.56 5.69 14.57
N ALA A 194 -16.71 6.13 14.05
CA ALA A 194 -17.97 6.20 14.81
C ALA A 194 -18.46 4.80 15.25
N SER A 195 -18.07 3.75 14.51
CA SER A 195 -18.31 2.35 14.86
C SER A 195 -17.24 1.76 15.80
N GLY A 196 -16.30 2.56 16.27
CA GLY A 196 -15.26 2.16 17.23
C GLY A 196 -13.96 1.64 16.61
N PHE A 197 -13.82 1.64 15.28
CA PHE A 197 -12.59 1.17 14.64
C PHE A 197 -11.47 2.21 14.73
N ASN A 198 -10.27 1.73 15.04
CA ASN A 198 -9.04 2.51 15.05
C ASN A 198 -8.45 2.63 13.64
N VAL A 199 -9.08 3.47 12.84
CA VAL A 199 -8.63 3.85 11.50
C VAL A 199 -8.40 5.35 11.42
N CYS A 200 -7.53 5.78 10.51
CA CYS A 200 -7.29 7.20 10.24
C CYS A 200 -7.01 7.43 8.74
N LEU A 201 -6.97 8.68 8.33
CA LEU A 201 -6.47 9.09 7.02
C LEU A 201 -5.00 9.52 7.14
N PRO A 202 -4.19 9.37 6.08
CA PRO A 202 -2.83 9.89 6.08
C PRO A 202 -2.85 11.41 6.19
N LYS A 203 -1.88 11.98 6.90
CA LYS A 203 -1.68 13.44 6.94
C LYS A 203 -1.51 13.99 5.52
N THR A 204 -2.13 15.14 5.26
CA THR A 204 -1.95 15.88 4.01
C THR A 204 -1.10 17.13 4.26
N TYR A 205 -0.36 17.54 3.22
CA TYR A 205 0.51 18.71 3.27
C TYR A 205 0.10 19.70 2.17
N PRO A 206 -0.06 21.00 2.49
CA PRO A 206 -0.44 22.03 1.53
C PRO A 206 0.78 22.48 0.70
N LEU A 207 1.35 21.56 -0.07
CA LEU A 207 2.53 21.79 -0.92
C LEU A 207 2.08 21.77 -2.40
N ALA A 208 2.55 22.74 -3.19
CA ALA A 208 2.06 22.95 -4.56
C ALA A 208 3.13 22.71 -5.64
N SER A 209 4.36 22.37 -5.24
CA SER A 209 5.45 22.12 -6.18
C SER A 209 6.41 21.04 -5.69
N ILE A 210 7.16 20.47 -6.63
CA ILE A 210 8.26 19.55 -6.33
C ILE A 210 9.33 20.20 -5.45
N ALA A 211 9.61 21.49 -5.64
CA ALA A 211 10.58 22.23 -4.85
C ALA A 211 10.13 22.35 -3.39
N ASP A 212 8.87 22.68 -3.16
CA ASP A 212 8.28 22.73 -1.80
C ASP A 212 8.32 21.35 -1.14
N CYS A 213 8.04 20.28 -1.90
CA CYS A 213 8.15 18.91 -1.40
C CYS A 213 9.58 18.58 -0.95
N HIS A 214 10.60 18.94 -1.73
CA HIS A 214 11.99 18.71 -1.35
C HIS A 214 12.41 19.51 -0.10
N ALA A 215 11.98 20.76 0.03
CA ALA A 215 12.23 21.55 1.23
C ALA A 215 11.57 20.91 2.45
N ALA A 216 10.29 20.52 2.31
CA ALA A 216 9.50 19.90 3.38
C ALA A 216 10.08 18.57 3.90
N LEU A 217 10.78 17.78 3.06
CA LEU A 217 11.45 16.55 3.51
C LEU A 217 12.46 16.81 4.63
N ASN A 218 13.08 17.99 4.67
CA ASN A 218 14.09 18.36 5.67
C ASN A 218 13.52 19.15 6.85
N GLU A 219 12.47 19.93 6.61
CA GLU A 219 11.92 20.89 7.59
C GLU A 219 10.77 20.31 8.41
N LEU A 220 9.92 19.49 7.78
CA LEU A 220 8.67 19.03 8.39
C LEU A 220 8.72 17.59 8.89
N LEU A 221 9.62 16.78 8.33
CA LEU A 221 9.68 15.35 8.60
C LEU A 221 10.73 15.02 9.66
N MET A 222 10.37 14.09 10.54
CA MET A 222 11.33 13.46 11.44
C MET A 222 12.32 12.62 10.61
N PRO A 223 13.55 12.37 11.12
CA PRO A 223 14.51 11.54 10.42
C PRO A 223 14.02 10.12 10.11
N THR A 224 13.01 9.64 10.84
CA THR A 224 12.38 8.32 10.66
C THR A 224 11.17 8.34 9.74
N ASP A 225 10.68 9.50 9.30
CA ASP A 225 9.51 9.58 8.42
C ASP A 225 9.92 9.32 6.96
N GLU A 226 9.25 8.39 6.27
CA GLU A 226 9.71 7.92 4.97
C GLU A 226 9.70 9.00 3.89
N GLY A 227 8.70 9.89 3.88
CA GLY A 227 8.58 10.95 2.90
C GLY A 227 7.13 11.24 2.52
N PHE A 228 6.89 11.45 1.22
CA PHE A 228 5.59 11.82 0.67
C PHE A 228 5.12 10.87 -0.43
N VAL A 229 3.80 10.72 -0.53
CA VAL A 229 3.11 10.21 -1.72
C VAL A 229 2.35 11.37 -2.36
N LEU A 230 2.63 11.64 -3.62
CA LEU A 230 1.98 12.68 -4.40
C LEU A 230 0.97 11.99 -5.31
N ARG A 231 -0.31 12.36 -5.22
CA ARG A 231 -1.38 11.81 -6.06
C ARG A 231 -1.93 12.90 -6.94
N ASP A 232 -1.86 12.71 -8.25
CA ASP A 232 -2.55 13.55 -9.23
C ASP A 232 -4.08 13.41 -9.05
N ASN A 233 -4.77 14.54 -8.82
CA ASN A 233 -6.19 14.53 -8.50
C ASN A 233 -7.10 14.25 -9.72
N GLN A 234 -6.57 14.39 -10.94
CA GLN A 234 -7.32 14.11 -12.17
C GLN A 234 -7.17 12.65 -12.60
N THR A 235 -5.95 12.11 -12.56
CA THR A 235 -5.64 10.78 -13.08
C THR A 235 -5.54 9.71 -12.00
N GLY A 236 -5.33 10.09 -10.73
CA GLY A 236 -5.03 9.17 -9.63
C GLY A 236 -3.63 8.55 -9.72
N HIS A 237 -2.81 8.93 -10.71
CA HIS A 237 -1.40 8.53 -10.77
C HIS A 237 -0.66 9.03 -9.53
N ARG A 238 0.34 8.26 -9.12
CA ARG A 238 1.09 8.51 -7.90
C ARG A 238 2.58 8.59 -8.19
N LEU A 239 3.27 9.39 -7.37
CA LEU A 239 4.71 9.43 -7.21
C LEU A 239 5.05 9.32 -5.73
N LYS A 240 6.26 8.86 -5.42
CA LYS A 240 6.82 8.95 -4.07
C LYS A 240 8.10 9.78 -4.06
N LEU A 241 8.26 10.56 -3.00
CA LEU A 241 9.49 11.23 -2.64
C LEU A 241 9.90 10.68 -1.29
N LYS A 242 11.12 10.16 -1.18
CA LYS A 242 11.64 9.66 0.08
C LYS A 242 12.62 10.65 0.69
N SER A 243 12.57 10.78 2.02
CA SER A 243 13.53 11.58 2.76
C SER A 243 14.93 10.96 2.67
N PRO A 244 15.97 11.73 2.28
CA PRO A 244 17.35 11.24 2.34
C PRO A 244 17.74 10.77 3.74
N ARG A 245 17.27 11.47 4.79
CA ARG A 245 17.53 11.09 6.20
C ARG A 245 16.91 9.74 6.56
N TYR A 246 15.71 9.48 6.06
CA TYR A 246 15.08 8.16 6.21
C TYR A 246 15.89 7.07 5.54
N LEU A 247 16.36 7.30 4.31
CA LEU A 247 17.18 6.32 3.58
C LEU A 247 18.49 6.04 4.32
N GLU A 248 19.15 7.07 4.87
CA GLU A 248 20.34 6.91 5.71
C GLU A 248 20.06 6.09 6.98
N MET A 249 18.98 6.40 7.71
CA MET A 249 18.58 5.67 8.90
C MET A 249 18.26 4.20 8.60
N LYS A 250 17.50 3.96 7.53
CA LYS A 250 17.17 2.62 7.07
C LYS A 250 18.41 1.82 6.70
N ARG A 251 19.41 2.45 6.08
CA ARG A 251 20.70 1.82 5.82
C ARG A 251 21.39 1.41 7.12
N ILE A 252 21.43 2.25 8.15
CA ILE A 252 22.04 1.91 9.45
C ILE A 252 21.32 0.71 10.09
N LEU A 253 19.99 0.74 10.11
CA LEU A 253 19.15 -0.37 10.64
C LEU A 253 19.38 -1.67 9.86
N THR A 254 19.57 -1.57 8.55
CA THR A 254 19.79 -2.72 7.66
C THR A 254 21.24 -3.20 7.72
N PHE A 255 22.22 -2.31 7.91
CA PHE A 255 23.65 -2.63 8.02
C PHE A 255 23.96 -3.38 9.33
N SER A 256 23.27 -3.05 10.42
CA SER A 256 23.31 -3.87 11.64
C SER A 256 22.76 -5.29 11.43
N ARG A 257 21.88 -5.48 10.44
CA ARG A 257 21.33 -6.77 10.00
C ARG A 257 22.13 -7.43 8.85
N MET A 258 23.18 -6.78 8.32
CA MET A 258 23.88 -7.18 7.07
C MET A 258 24.92 -8.29 7.20
N VAL A 259 25.01 -9.01 8.33
CA VAL A 259 25.68 -10.33 8.32
C VAL A 259 24.84 -11.38 7.58
N LYS A 260 23.63 -11.06 7.07
CA LYS A 260 22.79 -12.02 6.33
C LYS A 260 22.08 -11.61 5.03
N LEU A 261 22.26 -10.42 4.44
CA LEU A 261 21.43 -10.11 3.24
C LEU A 261 22.03 -9.08 2.26
N VAL A 262 23.16 -9.41 1.64
CA VAL A 262 23.58 -8.77 0.38
C VAL A 262 22.70 -9.29 -0.75
N HIS A 263 21.43 -8.87 -0.84
CA HIS A 263 20.52 -9.05 -1.99
C HIS A 263 19.26 -8.13 -1.88
N GLY A 264 19.40 -6.94 -1.30
CA GLY A 264 18.31 -5.96 -1.11
C GLY A 264 18.33 -4.84 -2.16
N ASN A 265 17.19 -4.66 -2.82
CA ASN A 265 16.90 -3.84 -3.99
C ASN A 265 16.91 -2.30 -3.73
N GLU A 266 18.03 -1.74 -3.26
CA GLU A 266 18.17 -0.30 -2.93
C GLU A 266 19.04 0.51 -3.93
N GLN A 267 19.54 -0.11 -5.00
CA GLN A 267 20.47 0.55 -5.95
C GLN A 267 19.79 1.61 -6.84
N ASP A 268 18.58 1.34 -7.34
CA ASP A 268 17.82 2.33 -8.13
C ASP A 268 17.33 3.50 -7.24
N GLU A 269 17.03 3.22 -5.96
CA GLU A 269 16.65 4.26 -4.99
C GLU A 269 17.85 5.17 -4.66
N PHE A 270 19.06 4.63 -4.68
CA PHE A 270 20.31 5.38 -4.53
C PHE A 270 20.53 6.35 -5.69
N LEU A 271 20.48 5.89 -6.94
CA LEU A 271 20.77 6.75 -8.11
C LEU A 271 19.79 7.92 -8.24
N ALA A 272 18.50 7.72 -7.94
CA ALA A 272 17.49 8.78 -8.00
C ALA A 272 17.68 9.89 -6.94
N THR A 273 18.43 9.63 -5.86
CA THR A 273 18.60 10.57 -4.74
C THR A 273 19.83 11.47 -4.92
N PHE A 274 20.82 11.08 -5.75
CA PHE A 274 22.13 11.75 -5.83
C PHE A 274 22.42 12.45 -7.17
N GLU A 275 21.43 12.63 -8.07
CA GLU A 275 21.62 13.39 -9.31
C GLU A 275 21.68 14.92 -9.10
N ASP A 276 21.44 15.42 -7.88
CA ASP A 276 21.50 16.85 -7.54
C ASP A 276 22.46 17.16 -6.35
N ALA A 277 23.56 16.42 -6.22
CA ALA A 277 24.69 16.78 -5.34
C ALA A 277 25.82 17.47 -6.11
#